data_AF-O26162-F1
#
_entry.id   AF-O26162-F1
#
_cell.length_a   1.000
_cell.length_b   1.000
_cell.length_c   1.000
_cell.angle_alpha   90.00
_cell.angle_beta   90.00
_cell.angle_gamma   90.00
#
_symmetry.space_group_name_H-M   'P 1'
#
loop_
_entity.id
_entity.type
_entity.pdbx_description
1 polymer ?
#
loop_
_entity_poly.entity_id
_entity_poly.type
_entity_poly.pdbx_seq_one_letter_code
_entity_poly.pdbx_strand_id
1 'polypeptide(L)'
;MNATEAYKLGRETTKKADQILNFTRTGEVLVITTAGTAYYKNQTTEDALEGILNQARGIVSYGKGNLLMLRKTRLDPLDFAFIVRKGNDLILAYFKNASMTPIYIGTVSQNMTLTQYQALQKKLGNDTFPIASLANAWAIGLSADILREAAFHGHVCMGTISGYE
;
A
#
# COMPACT_ATOMS: atom_id res chain seq x y z
N MET A 1 13.71 -25.48 -0.02
CA MET A 1 13.84 -24.33 0.91
C MET A 1 12.47 -24.05 1.50
N ASN A 2 12.38 -23.79 2.80
CA ASN A 2 11.13 -23.40 3.45
C ASN A 2 10.89 -21.90 3.27
N ALA A 3 9.67 -21.51 2.92
CA ALA A 3 9.31 -20.10 2.82
C ALA A 3 9.48 -19.38 4.16
N THR A 4 10.10 -18.19 4.13
CA THR A 4 10.29 -17.34 5.31
C THR A 4 8.95 -16.83 5.85
N GLU A 5 8.94 -16.38 7.11
CA GLU A 5 7.72 -15.84 7.70
C GLU A 5 7.27 -14.55 7.02
N ALA A 6 8.21 -13.70 6.60
CA ALA A 6 7.92 -12.48 5.84
C ALA A 6 7.25 -12.81 4.48
N TYR A 7 7.76 -13.80 3.75
CA TYR A 7 7.13 -14.27 2.52
C TYR A 7 5.69 -14.74 2.73
N LYS A 8 5.49 -15.61 3.73
CA LYS A 8 4.15 -16.14 4.07
C LYS A 8 3.20 -15.00 4.43
N LEU A 9 3.67 -14.00 5.18
CA LEU A 9 2.89 -12.85 5.56
C LEU A 9 2.48 -12.01 4.34
N GLY A 10 3.43 -11.63 3.48
CA GLY A 10 3.11 -10.88 2.25
C GLY A 10 2.10 -11.62 1.36
N ARG A 11 2.28 -12.93 1.22
CA ARG A 11 1.41 -13.80 0.43
C ARG A 11 -0.01 -13.91 1.01
N GLU A 12 -0.14 -14.25 2.28
CA GLU A 12 -1.45 -14.47 2.89
C GLU A 12 -2.21 -13.17 3.13
N THR A 13 -1.54 -12.06 3.48
CA THR A 13 -2.18 -10.74 3.56
C THR A 13 -2.71 -10.30 2.19
N THR A 14 -1.95 -10.50 1.11
CA THR A 14 -2.42 -10.22 -0.26
C THR A 14 -3.62 -11.08 -0.63
N LYS A 15 -3.63 -12.35 -0.25
CA LYS A 15 -4.78 -13.25 -0.46
C LYS A 15 -6.02 -12.78 0.31
N LYS A 16 -5.85 -12.32 1.55
CA LYS A 16 -6.95 -11.74 2.35
C LYS A 16 -7.47 -10.45 1.74
N ALA A 17 -6.59 -9.58 1.28
CA ALA A 17 -6.98 -8.36 0.58
C ALA A 17 -7.75 -8.66 -0.72
N ASP A 18 -7.29 -9.64 -1.51
CA ASP A 18 -7.99 -10.12 -2.71
C ASP A 18 -9.40 -10.64 -2.37
N GLN A 19 -9.55 -11.45 -1.30
CA GLN A 19 -10.85 -11.93 -0.83
C GLN A 19 -11.81 -10.80 -0.43
N ILE A 20 -11.30 -9.70 0.13
CA ILE A 20 -12.09 -8.57 0.61
C ILE A 20 -12.45 -7.62 -0.52
N LEU A 21 -11.46 -7.26 -1.35
CA LEU A 21 -11.58 -6.19 -2.34
C LEU A 21 -11.95 -6.72 -3.74
N ASN A 22 -11.80 -8.03 -3.96
CA ASN A 22 -12.01 -8.76 -5.20
C ASN A 22 -11.08 -8.26 -6.32
N PHE A 23 -9.81 -8.68 -6.31
CA PHE A 23 -8.86 -8.26 -7.33
C PHE A 23 -9.25 -8.88 -8.67
N THR A 24 -9.70 -8.05 -9.60
CA THR A 24 -9.96 -8.48 -10.97
C THR A 24 -8.70 -8.33 -11.81
N ARG A 25 -8.53 -9.17 -12.83
CA ARG A 25 -7.38 -9.08 -13.76
C ARG A 25 -7.34 -7.77 -14.54
N THR A 26 -8.51 -7.19 -14.77
CA THR A 26 -8.70 -5.87 -15.39
C THR A 26 -8.75 -4.76 -14.35
N GLY A 27 -8.69 -5.10 -13.07
CA GLY A 27 -8.82 -4.16 -11.96
C GLY A 27 -7.54 -3.38 -11.75
N GLU A 28 -7.70 -2.08 -11.57
CA GLU A 28 -6.65 -1.20 -11.10
C GLU A 28 -6.46 -1.43 -9.60
N VAL A 29 -5.37 -2.10 -9.25
CA VAL A 29 -4.97 -2.39 -7.85
C VAL A 29 -3.66 -1.68 -7.55
N LEU A 30 -3.59 -1.02 -6.41
CA LEU A 30 -2.39 -0.42 -5.83
C LEU A 30 -2.06 -1.09 -4.50
N VAL A 31 -0.77 -1.33 -4.28
CA VAL A 31 -0.23 -1.79 -3.00
C VAL A 31 0.75 -0.73 -2.49
N ILE A 32 0.53 -0.27 -1.25
CA ILE A 32 1.49 0.57 -0.52
C ILE A 32 1.92 -0.23 0.70
N THR A 33 3.22 -0.43 0.90
CA THR A 33 3.74 -1.26 2.00
C THR A 33 5.04 -0.71 2.55
N THR A 34 5.33 -1.01 3.82
CA THR A 34 6.62 -0.69 4.45
C THR A 34 7.65 -1.82 4.29
N ALA A 35 7.26 -2.93 3.65
CA ALA A 35 8.14 -4.04 3.30
C ALA A 35 9.36 -3.56 2.49
N GLY A 36 10.52 -4.17 2.75
CA GLY A 36 11.82 -3.76 2.22
C GLY A 36 12.54 -2.70 3.05
N THR A 37 11.86 -2.00 3.96
CA THR A 37 12.51 -1.05 4.90
C THR A 37 12.30 -1.41 6.37
N ALA A 38 11.08 -1.80 6.74
CA ALA A 38 10.74 -2.27 8.09
C ALA A 38 11.32 -3.67 8.35
N TYR A 39 11.68 -3.96 9.60
CA TYR A 39 12.07 -5.31 10.00
C TYR A 39 10.87 -6.06 10.56
N TYR A 40 10.85 -7.37 10.35
CA TYR A 40 9.92 -8.27 10.99
C TYR A 40 10.70 -9.37 11.71
N LYS A 41 10.52 -9.47 13.03
CA LYS A 41 11.26 -10.44 13.88
C LYS A 41 12.78 -10.36 13.69
N ASN A 42 13.32 -9.14 13.66
CA ASN A 42 14.74 -8.84 13.43
C ASN A 42 15.30 -9.29 12.08
N GLN A 43 14.43 -9.61 11.11
CA GLN A 43 14.81 -9.96 9.75
C GLN A 43 14.29 -8.90 8.78
N THR A 44 14.95 -8.82 7.64
CA THR A 44 14.53 -7.95 6.54
C THR A 44 13.24 -8.49 5.91
N THR A 45 12.53 -7.63 5.17
CA THR A 45 11.15 -7.92 4.72
C THR A 45 11.00 -7.89 3.19
N GLU A 46 12.10 -7.97 2.44
CA GLU A 46 12.10 -8.05 0.98
C GLU A 46 11.33 -9.30 0.52
N ASP A 47 11.44 -10.41 1.26
CA ASP A 47 10.67 -11.62 1.01
C ASP A 47 9.15 -11.41 1.08
N ALA A 48 8.67 -10.42 1.86
CA ALA A 48 7.25 -10.08 1.88
C ALA A 48 6.81 -9.44 0.56
N LEU A 49 7.69 -8.69 -0.13
CA LEU A 49 7.43 -8.14 -1.46
C LEU A 49 7.25 -9.28 -2.47
N GLU A 50 8.13 -10.29 -2.43
CA GLU A 50 8.00 -11.50 -3.26
C GLU A 50 6.69 -12.24 -2.99
N GLY A 51 6.29 -12.34 -1.71
CA GLY A 51 4.99 -12.91 -1.32
C GLY A 51 3.80 -12.18 -1.94
N ILE A 52 3.82 -10.84 -1.93
CA ILE A 52 2.80 -9.99 -2.56
C ILE A 52 2.74 -10.24 -4.06
N LEU A 53 3.89 -10.17 -4.74
CA LEU A 53 3.98 -10.29 -6.19
C LEU A 53 3.47 -11.65 -6.67
N ASN A 54 3.89 -12.73 -6.02
CA ASN A 54 3.47 -14.09 -6.35
C ASN A 54 1.97 -14.30 -6.15
N GLN A 55 1.38 -13.73 -5.08
CA GLN A 55 -0.05 -13.86 -4.83
C GLN A 55 -0.89 -12.97 -5.76
N ALA A 56 -0.38 -11.80 -6.15
CA ALA A 56 -1.07 -10.84 -7.00
C ALA A 56 -1.13 -11.27 -8.48
N ARG A 57 -0.45 -12.36 -8.88
CA ARG A 57 -0.60 -13.01 -10.21
C ARG A 57 -0.41 -12.02 -11.38
N GLY A 58 0.55 -11.10 -11.25
CA GLY A 58 0.88 -10.08 -12.25
C GLY A 58 -0.05 -8.87 -12.29
N ILE A 59 -1.09 -8.80 -11.44
CA ILE A 59 -1.92 -7.59 -11.27
C ILE A 59 -1.08 -6.46 -10.68
N VAL A 60 -0.26 -6.79 -9.68
CA VAL A 60 0.69 -5.89 -9.03
C VAL A 60 2.11 -6.25 -9.49
N SER A 61 2.91 -5.25 -9.85
CA SER A 61 4.33 -5.43 -10.18
C SER A 61 5.09 -4.11 -10.06
N TYR A 62 6.41 -4.19 -9.90
CA TYR A 62 7.26 -2.99 -9.91
C TYR A 62 7.12 -2.19 -11.21
N GLY A 63 7.08 -2.85 -12.37
CA GLY A 63 7.00 -2.20 -13.69
C GLY A 63 5.68 -1.48 -13.95
N LYS A 64 4.61 -1.84 -13.25
CA LYS A 64 3.30 -1.18 -13.36
C LYS A 64 3.14 0.06 -12.47
N GLY A 65 4.14 0.37 -11.64
CA GLY A 65 4.08 1.52 -10.72
C GLY A 65 3.00 1.39 -9.64
N ASN A 66 2.48 0.18 -9.41
CA ASN A 66 1.37 -0.08 -8.50
C ASN A 66 1.78 -0.93 -7.28
N LEU A 67 3.10 -1.03 -7.04
CA LEU A 67 3.70 -1.49 -5.78
C LEU A 67 4.62 -0.38 -5.28
N LEU A 68 4.20 0.31 -4.21
CA LEU A 68 4.92 1.42 -3.62
C LEU A 68 5.47 1.01 -2.25
N MET A 69 6.78 1.21 -2.07
CA MET A 69 7.46 0.97 -0.81
C MET A 69 7.49 2.28 -0.02
N LEU A 70 6.55 2.43 0.92
CA LEU A 70 6.48 3.58 1.81
C LEU A 70 7.68 3.53 2.77
N ARG A 71 8.54 4.54 2.69
CA ARG A 71 9.77 4.57 3.49
C ARG A 71 9.44 4.72 4.97
N LYS A 72 9.96 3.78 5.75
CA LYS A 72 9.92 3.78 7.22
C LYS A 72 11.29 3.36 7.77
N THR A 73 11.46 3.47 9.08
CA THR A 73 12.65 2.97 9.79
C THR A 73 12.54 1.46 10.03
N ARG A 74 13.64 0.82 10.43
CA ARG A 74 13.64 -0.61 10.77
C ARG A 74 12.74 -0.96 11.96
N LEU A 75 12.48 0.02 12.84
CA LEU A 75 11.69 -0.16 14.07
C LEU A 75 10.20 0.11 13.84
N ASP A 76 9.85 0.72 12.72
CA ASP A 76 8.46 0.91 12.32
C ASP A 76 7.81 -0.43 11.95
N PRO A 77 6.47 -0.51 12.05
CA PRO A 77 5.77 -1.74 11.76
C PRO A 77 5.79 -2.10 10.27
N LEU A 78 5.72 -3.41 10.03
CA LEU A 78 5.45 -3.97 8.71
C LEU A 78 3.95 -3.87 8.40
N ASP A 79 3.60 -2.96 7.51
CA ASP A 79 2.21 -2.60 7.16
C ASP A 79 1.94 -2.82 5.67
N PHE A 80 0.67 -3.07 5.37
CA PHE A 80 0.19 -3.30 4.00
C PHE A 80 -1.13 -2.57 3.76
N ALA A 81 -1.17 -1.75 2.73
CA ALA A 81 -2.37 -1.09 2.23
C ALA A 81 -2.66 -1.61 0.83
N PHE A 82 -3.82 -2.22 0.65
CA PHE A 82 -4.31 -2.65 -0.66
C PHE A 82 -5.46 -1.75 -1.07
N ILE A 83 -5.38 -1.16 -2.26
CA ILE A 83 -6.37 -0.23 -2.78
C ILE A 83 -6.86 -0.76 -4.12
N VAL A 84 -8.18 -0.83 -4.29
CA VAL A 84 -8.82 -1.09 -5.59
C VAL A 84 -9.56 0.15 -6.03
N ARG A 85 -9.34 0.56 -7.27
CA ARG A 85 -10.12 1.60 -7.92
C ARG A 85 -11.39 1.01 -8.53
N LYS A 86 -12.54 1.61 -8.22
CA LYS A 86 -13.86 1.28 -8.78
C LYS A 86 -14.48 2.55 -9.34
N GLY A 87 -14.25 2.80 -10.63
CA GLY A 87 -14.59 4.09 -11.25
C GLY A 87 -13.77 5.22 -10.62
N ASN A 88 -14.45 6.14 -9.93
CA ASN A 88 -13.80 7.26 -9.23
C ASN A 88 -13.50 6.96 -7.75
N ASP A 89 -13.97 5.81 -7.23
CA ASP A 89 -13.79 5.46 -5.83
C ASP A 89 -12.54 4.61 -5.61
N LEU A 90 -11.84 4.89 -4.51
CA LEU A 90 -10.70 4.12 -4.02
C LEU A 90 -11.09 3.41 -2.74
N ILE A 91 -11.11 2.07 -2.79
CA ILE A 91 -11.46 1.24 -1.64
C ILE A 91 -10.18 0.61 -1.08
N LEU A 92 -9.88 0.95 0.17
CA LEU A 92 -8.71 0.52 0.93
C LEU A 92 -9.05 -0.65 1.86
N ALA A 93 -8.16 -1.63 1.93
CA ALA A 93 -8.00 -2.54 3.07
C ALA A 93 -6.60 -2.33 3.68
N TYR A 94 -6.56 -1.90 4.94
CA TYR A 94 -5.31 -1.59 5.65
C TYR A 94 -5.00 -2.63 6.72
N PHE A 95 -3.81 -3.23 6.65
CA PHE A 95 -3.28 -4.24 7.56
C PHE A 95 -2.09 -3.66 8.29
N LYS A 96 -2.16 -3.67 9.62
CA LYS A 96 -1.17 -3.02 10.49
C LYS A 96 -0.41 -4.02 11.34
N ASN A 97 0.86 -3.74 11.64
CA ASN A 97 1.72 -4.48 12.55
C ASN A 97 1.83 -5.97 12.20
N ALA A 98 2.11 -6.28 10.94
CA ALA A 98 2.25 -7.65 10.44
C ALA A 98 1.02 -8.55 10.71
N SER A 99 -0.17 -7.96 10.79
CA SER A 99 -1.43 -8.67 10.98
C SER A 99 -2.08 -9.05 9.65
N MET A 100 -2.72 -10.22 9.60
CA MET A 100 -3.58 -10.65 8.48
C MET A 100 -5.04 -10.21 8.63
N THR A 101 -5.35 -9.46 9.69
CA THR A 101 -6.67 -8.87 9.93
C THR A 101 -6.61 -7.39 9.63
N PRO A 102 -7.42 -6.88 8.69
CA PRO A 102 -7.42 -5.46 8.38
C PRO A 102 -8.02 -4.66 9.54
N ILE A 103 -7.40 -3.54 9.88
CA ILE A 103 -7.90 -2.63 10.91
C ILE A 103 -8.87 -1.59 10.32
N TYR A 104 -8.87 -1.45 8.99
CA TYR A 104 -9.74 -0.55 8.24
C TYR A 104 -10.09 -1.17 6.88
N ILE A 105 -11.37 -1.10 6.52
CA ILE A 105 -11.87 -1.35 5.17
C ILE A 105 -12.83 -0.21 4.85
N GLY A 106 -12.58 0.55 3.79
CA GLY A 106 -13.39 1.71 3.45
C GLY A 106 -12.79 2.59 2.37
N THR A 107 -13.37 3.77 2.17
CA THR A 107 -12.90 4.72 1.15
C THR A 107 -11.60 5.41 1.57
N VAL A 108 -10.74 5.66 0.59
CA VAL A 108 -9.58 6.56 0.70
C VAL A 108 -9.59 7.61 -0.42
N SER A 109 -10.73 7.81 -1.08
CA SER A 109 -10.89 8.76 -2.18
C SER A 109 -10.69 10.21 -1.72
N GLN A 110 -10.25 11.08 -2.63
CA GLN A 110 -10.06 12.51 -2.37
C GLN A 110 -11.33 13.25 -1.91
N ASN A 111 -12.51 12.76 -2.29
CA ASN A 111 -13.81 13.36 -2.00
C ASN A 111 -14.49 12.78 -0.74
N MET A 112 -13.71 12.27 0.22
CA MET A 112 -14.22 11.83 1.51
C MET A 112 -14.96 12.95 2.24
N THR A 113 -16.10 12.60 2.85
CA THR A 113 -16.72 13.44 3.88
C THR A 113 -15.81 13.56 5.10
N LEU A 114 -16.01 14.60 5.92
CA LEU A 114 -15.26 14.79 7.16
C LEU A 114 -15.35 13.57 8.08
N THR A 115 -16.53 12.97 8.22
CA THR A 115 -16.75 11.77 9.05
C THR A 115 -15.96 10.57 8.53
N GLN A 116 -15.92 10.36 7.21
CA GLN A 116 -15.12 9.28 6.61
C GLN A 116 -13.63 9.50 6.85
N TYR A 117 -13.15 10.72 6.66
CA TYR A 117 -11.75 11.07 6.91
C TYR A 117 -11.37 10.87 8.38
N GLN A 118 -12.21 11.31 9.32
CA GLN A 118 -11.98 11.11 10.76
C GLN A 118 -11.98 9.61 11.14
N ALA A 119 -12.86 8.81 10.54
CA ALA A 119 -12.89 7.36 10.75
C ALA A 119 -11.60 6.69 10.23
N LEU A 120 -11.13 7.09 9.05
CA LEU A 120 -9.84 6.66 8.50
C LEU A 120 -8.69 7.08 9.44
N GLN A 121 -8.64 8.35 9.84
CA GLN A 121 -7.60 8.91 10.69
C GLN A 121 -7.50 8.22 12.04
N LYS A 122 -8.64 7.92 12.66
CA LYS A 122 -8.70 7.18 13.92
C LYS A 122 -8.10 5.78 13.83
N LYS A 123 -8.14 5.15 12.65
CA LYS A 123 -7.63 3.79 12.43
C LYS A 123 -6.17 3.77 12.01
N LEU A 124 -5.79 4.59 11.02
CA LEU A 124 -4.43 4.58 10.46
C LEU A 124 -3.46 5.45 11.28
N GLY A 125 -3.95 6.49 11.95
CA GLY A 125 -3.12 7.44 12.69
C GLY A 125 -2.19 8.18 11.73
N ASN A 126 -0.89 8.11 11.97
CA ASN A 126 0.13 8.80 11.17
C ASN A 126 0.21 8.31 9.71
N ASP A 127 -0.28 7.10 9.42
CA ASP A 127 -0.25 6.54 8.06
C ASP A 127 -1.40 7.07 7.19
N THR A 128 -2.36 7.80 7.79
CA THR A 128 -3.54 8.31 7.08
C THR A 128 -3.19 9.19 5.90
N PHE A 129 -2.35 10.20 6.15
CA PHE A 129 -1.99 11.17 5.12
C PHE A 129 -1.11 10.54 4.02
N PRO A 130 -0.04 9.77 4.35
CA PRO A 130 0.73 9.05 3.35
C PRO A 130 -0.09 8.14 2.43
N ILE A 131 -0.94 7.30 3.03
CA ILE A 131 -1.75 6.35 2.27
C ILE A 131 -2.76 7.08 1.39
N ALA A 132 -3.44 8.11 1.91
CA ALA A 132 -4.39 8.89 1.13
C ALA A 132 -3.73 9.69 0.00
N SER A 133 -2.59 10.32 0.28
CA SER A 133 -1.84 11.09 -0.72
C SER A 133 -1.39 10.20 -1.89
N LEU A 134 -0.71 9.08 -1.59
CA LEU A 134 -0.21 8.17 -2.63
C LEU A 134 -1.33 7.46 -3.40
N ALA A 135 -2.40 7.07 -2.73
CA ALA A 135 -3.53 6.42 -3.40
C ALA A 135 -4.22 7.34 -4.41
N ASN A 136 -4.46 8.60 -4.04
CA ASN A 136 -5.11 9.55 -4.95
C ASN A 136 -4.16 10.02 -6.05
N ALA A 137 -2.87 10.20 -5.75
CA ALA A 137 -1.82 10.46 -6.73
C ALA A 137 -1.74 9.38 -7.82
N TRP A 138 -1.80 8.11 -7.41
CA TRP A 138 -1.86 6.99 -8.33
C TRP A 138 -3.15 7.00 -9.16
N ALA A 139 -4.29 7.29 -8.54
CA ALA A 139 -5.58 7.31 -9.23
C ALA A 139 -5.72 8.41 -10.30
N ILE A 140 -5.03 9.54 -10.13
CA ILE A 140 -4.96 10.61 -11.15
C ILE A 140 -3.91 10.33 -12.25
N GLY A 141 -3.16 9.23 -12.14
CA GLY A 141 -2.23 8.78 -13.19
C GLY A 141 -0.83 9.39 -13.14
N LEU A 142 -0.34 9.78 -11.95
CA LEU A 142 1.07 10.18 -11.81
C LEU A 142 2.01 9.05 -12.23
N SER A 143 3.17 9.42 -12.79
CA SER A 143 4.15 8.44 -13.28
C SER A 143 4.67 7.55 -12.15
N ALA A 144 5.07 6.34 -12.50
CA ALA A 144 5.62 5.39 -11.54
C ALA A 144 6.85 5.95 -10.79
N ASP A 145 7.63 6.81 -11.43
CA ASP A 145 8.83 7.41 -10.84
C ASP A 145 8.45 8.45 -9.78
N ILE A 146 7.53 9.38 -10.09
CA ILE A 146 7.02 10.35 -9.12
C ILE A 146 6.38 9.64 -7.93
N LEU A 147 5.61 8.57 -8.16
CA LEU A 147 4.99 7.80 -7.08
C LEU A 147 6.02 7.10 -6.17
N ARG A 148 7.13 6.62 -6.72
CA ARG A 148 8.23 6.02 -5.94
C ARG A 148 8.96 7.07 -5.11
N GLU A 149 9.23 8.24 -5.68
CA GLU A 149 9.81 9.37 -4.95
C GLU A 149 8.88 9.86 -3.84
N ALA A 150 7.59 10.03 -4.15
CA ALA A 150 6.59 10.39 -3.15
C ALA A 150 6.49 9.34 -2.03
N ALA A 151 6.59 8.04 -2.34
CA ALA A 151 6.60 6.98 -1.34
C ALA A 151 7.84 7.03 -0.44
N PHE A 152 8.97 7.54 -0.95
CA PHE A 152 10.16 7.81 -0.14
C PHE A 152 9.96 8.98 0.82
N HIS A 153 9.26 10.04 0.38
CA HIS A 153 8.94 11.23 1.17
C HIS A 153 7.68 11.06 2.05
N GLY A 154 6.97 9.95 1.87
CA GLY A 154 5.73 9.64 2.54
C GLY A 154 4.51 10.42 2.06
N HIS A 155 4.60 11.24 1.02
CA HIS A 155 3.47 11.93 0.39
C HIS A 155 3.92 12.58 -0.93
N VAL A 156 2.95 12.93 -1.78
CA VAL A 156 3.20 13.83 -2.90
C VAL A 156 3.17 15.27 -2.40
N CYS A 157 4.23 16.03 -2.68
CA CYS A 157 4.31 17.47 -2.45
C CYS A 157 4.86 18.20 -3.68
N MET A 158 4.76 19.53 -3.71
CA MET A 158 5.30 20.34 -4.80
C MET A 158 6.78 20.07 -5.05
N GLY A 159 7.58 19.84 -4.00
CA GLY A 159 9.01 19.52 -4.12
C GLY A 159 9.28 18.18 -4.81
N THR A 160 8.43 17.16 -4.61
CA THR A 160 8.55 15.87 -5.34
C THR A 160 8.16 16.00 -6.81
N ILE A 161 7.30 16.96 -7.15
CA ILE A 161 6.86 17.16 -8.55
C ILE A 161 7.88 18.03 -9.30
N SER A 162 8.37 19.11 -8.69
CA SER A 162 9.30 20.04 -9.34
C SER A 162 10.74 19.53 -9.49
N GLY A 163 11.13 18.49 -8.73
CA GLY A 163 12.45 17.87 -8.86
C GLY A 163 12.54 16.79 -9.96
N TYR A 164 11.40 16.40 -10.53
CA TYR A 164 11.31 15.40 -11.59
C TYR A 164 11.42 16.00 -13.00
N GLU A 165 11.07 17.28 -13.17
CA GLU A 165 11.15 18.00 -14.46
C GLU A 165 12.58 18.30 -14.93
#